data_AF-A0A641S7S3-F1
#
_entry.id   AF-A0A641S7S3-F1
#
_cell.length_a   1.000
_cell.length_b   1.000
_cell.length_c   1.000
_cell.angle_alpha   90.00
_cell.angle_beta   90.00
_cell.angle_gamma   90.00
#
_symmetry.space_group_name_H-M   'P 1'
#
loop_
_entity.id
_entity.type
_entity.pdbx_description
1 polymer ?
#
loop_
_entity_poly.entity_id
_entity_poly.type
_entity_poly.pdbx_seq_one_letter_code
_entity_poly.pdbx_strand_id
1 'polypeptide(L)'
;APDYNIMLNAHEATRPTGICRTYPNLIGNESARGTEYESFGGNKVYHTTILPFTRLVGGPMDYTPGIFETHCNKMNPANNSQVRSTIARQLALYVTMYSPLQMAADIPENYERFMDAFQFIKDVAIDWDETNYLEAEPGEYITIARKAKGTGDWYVGCTAGENGHTSKLVFDFLTPGKQYIATVYADAKDADWKENPQAYTIKKGILTNKSKLNLRAANGGGYAISIKEVKDKAEVKGLKKF
;
A
#
# COMPACT_ATOMS: atom_id res chain seq x y z
N ALA A 1 17.34 0.73 -25.20
CA ALA A 1 17.42 0.66 -23.72
C ALA A 1 18.00 -0.67 -23.23
N PRO A 2 17.52 -1.86 -23.67
CA PRO A 2 18.10 -3.14 -23.24
C PRO A 2 19.60 -3.26 -23.54
N ASP A 3 20.04 -2.90 -24.76
CA ASP A 3 21.45 -2.97 -25.17
C ASP A 3 22.40 -2.08 -24.34
N TYR A 4 21.83 -1.14 -23.57
CA TYR A 4 22.54 -0.20 -22.73
C TYR A 4 22.36 -0.49 -21.22
N ASN A 5 21.72 -1.62 -20.86
CA ASN A 5 21.37 -1.97 -19.48
C ASN A 5 20.54 -0.89 -18.76
N ILE A 6 19.64 -0.21 -19.50
CA ILE A 6 18.75 0.82 -18.97
C ILE A 6 17.35 0.23 -18.75
N MET A 7 16.83 0.42 -17.54
CA MET A 7 15.41 0.19 -17.22
C MET A 7 14.56 1.38 -17.68
N LEU A 8 13.33 1.10 -18.11
CA LEU A 8 12.38 2.08 -18.59
C LEU A 8 11.15 2.14 -17.68
N ASN A 9 10.78 3.36 -17.32
CA ASN A 9 9.48 3.75 -16.80
C ASN A 9 8.90 4.78 -17.77
N ALA A 10 7.86 4.41 -18.53
CA ALA A 10 7.34 5.27 -19.60
C ALA A 10 5.92 5.76 -19.29
N HIS A 11 5.82 7.02 -18.89
CA HIS A 11 4.55 7.75 -18.78
C HIS A 11 3.98 8.04 -20.18
N GLU A 12 2.66 8.32 -20.27
CA GLU A 12 1.88 8.57 -21.50
C GLU A 12 1.91 7.49 -22.62
N ALA A 13 2.65 6.39 -22.44
CA ALA A 13 2.71 5.30 -23.40
C ALA A 13 1.36 4.55 -23.51
N THR A 14 1.23 3.68 -24.52
CA THR A 14 0.09 2.75 -24.58
C THR A 14 0.09 1.85 -23.35
N ARG A 15 -1.08 1.63 -22.74
CA ARG A 15 -1.21 0.76 -21.56
C ARG A 15 -0.60 -0.62 -21.80
N PRO A 16 0.05 -1.22 -20.78
CA PRO A 16 0.79 -2.46 -20.98
C PRO A 16 -0.13 -3.65 -21.28
N THR A 17 0.43 -4.66 -21.94
CA THR A 17 -0.25 -5.88 -22.43
C THR A 17 0.52 -7.17 -22.08
N GLY A 18 1.51 -7.10 -21.21
CA GLY A 18 2.36 -8.23 -20.79
C GLY A 18 3.76 -8.24 -21.40
N ILE A 19 4.13 -7.20 -22.15
CA ILE A 19 5.44 -7.10 -22.84
C ILE A 19 6.62 -7.14 -21.85
N CYS A 20 6.42 -6.75 -20.59
CA CYS A 20 7.42 -6.88 -19.53
C CYS A 20 7.92 -8.34 -19.33
N ARG A 21 7.16 -9.35 -19.75
CA ARG A 21 7.65 -10.75 -19.80
C ARG A 21 8.76 -10.94 -20.85
N THR A 22 8.62 -10.31 -22.02
CA THR A 22 9.58 -10.40 -23.12
C THR A 22 10.75 -9.43 -22.91
N TYR A 23 10.47 -8.23 -22.41
CA TYR A 23 11.44 -7.17 -22.13
C TYR A 23 11.33 -6.72 -20.67
N PRO A 24 11.99 -7.42 -19.73
CA PRO A 24 11.85 -7.17 -18.29
C PRO A 24 12.47 -5.85 -17.82
N ASN A 25 13.23 -5.16 -18.68
CA ASN A 25 13.72 -3.82 -18.39
C ASN A 25 12.61 -2.75 -18.50
N LEU A 26 11.44 -3.04 -19.07
CA LEU A 26 10.25 -2.18 -18.93
C LEU A 26 9.59 -2.45 -17.58
N ILE A 27 10.03 -1.71 -16.56
CA ILE A 27 9.65 -1.92 -15.16
C ILE A 27 8.41 -1.12 -14.73
N GLY A 28 7.99 -0.15 -15.54
CA GLY A 28 6.88 0.72 -15.20
C GLY A 28 6.28 1.45 -16.40
N ASN A 29 5.01 1.78 -16.27
CA ASN A 29 4.29 2.74 -17.09
C ASN A 29 3.33 3.51 -16.18
N GLU A 30 3.00 4.76 -16.50
CA GLU A 30 1.82 5.39 -15.88
C GLU A 30 0.56 4.90 -16.61
N SER A 31 0.27 5.46 -17.80
CA SER A 31 -0.78 5.01 -18.74
C SER A 31 -2.17 4.82 -18.12
N ALA A 32 -2.44 5.56 -17.06
CA ALA A 32 -3.72 5.71 -16.37
C ALA A 32 -3.59 6.90 -15.44
N ARG A 33 -4.72 7.42 -14.96
CA ARG A 33 -4.73 8.54 -14.01
C ARG A 33 -3.94 8.19 -12.74
N GLY A 34 -2.76 8.75 -12.54
CA GLY A 34 -1.89 8.53 -11.38
C GLY A 34 -2.17 9.46 -10.20
N THR A 35 -1.28 9.46 -9.21
CA THR A 35 -1.38 10.35 -8.03
C THR A 35 -1.21 11.83 -8.40
N GLU A 36 -0.56 12.16 -9.53
CA GLU A 36 -0.46 13.56 -9.97
C GLU A 36 -1.82 14.26 -10.12
N TYR A 37 -2.85 13.53 -10.56
CA TYR A 37 -4.20 14.05 -10.68
C TYR A 37 -4.90 14.30 -9.33
N GLU A 38 -4.35 13.77 -8.24
CA GLU A 38 -4.75 14.17 -6.90
C GLU A 38 -4.39 15.63 -6.59
N SER A 39 -3.40 16.18 -7.29
CA SER A 39 -3.04 17.61 -7.30
C SER A 39 -3.87 18.44 -8.30
N PHE A 40 -4.66 17.78 -9.17
CA PHE A 40 -5.47 18.40 -10.24
C PHE A 40 -6.98 18.23 -10.02
N GLY A 41 -7.44 18.33 -8.77
CA GLY A 41 -8.85 18.22 -8.38
C GLY A 41 -9.26 16.86 -7.78
N GLY A 42 -8.31 15.94 -7.60
CA GLY A 42 -8.53 14.66 -6.94
C GLY A 42 -8.87 13.52 -7.89
N ASN A 43 -8.41 12.30 -7.58
CA ASN A 43 -8.96 11.06 -8.14
C ASN A 43 -10.22 10.65 -7.39
N LYS A 44 -11.09 9.85 -8.00
CA LYS A 44 -12.25 9.33 -7.26
C LYS A 44 -11.78 8.44 -6.10
N VAL A 45 -12.53 8.42 -4.99
CA VAL A 45 -12.15 7.70 -3.77
C VAL A 45 -11.88 6.21 -4.05
N TYR A 46 -12.73 5.59 -4.88
CA TYR A 46 -12.61 4.18 -5.28
C TYR A 46 -11.56 3.90 -6.36
N HIS A 47 -10.80 4.89 -6.84
CA HIS A 47 -9.93 4.70 -8.02
C HIS A 47 -8.96 3.52 -7.87
N THR A 48 -8.33 3.41 -6.69
CA THR A 48 -7.37 2.34 -6.38
C THR A 48 -8.03 0.99 -6.06
N THR A 49 -9.36 0.93 -5.90
CA THR A 49 -10.11 -0.33 -5.80
C THR A 49 -10.54 -0.85 -7.18
N ILE A 50 -10.27 -0.11 -8.26
CA ILE A 50 -10.57 -0.48 -9.66
C ILE A 50 -9.29 -0.78 -10.45
N LEU A 51 -8.23 0.02 -10.27
CA LEU A 51 -7.00 -0.11 -11.06
C LEU A 51 -6.41 -1.53 -11.07
N PRO A 52 -6.39 -2.30 -9.96
CA PRO A 52 -5.87 -3.66 -9.98
C PRO A 52 -6.68 -4.65 -10.82
N PHE A 53 -7.97 -4.39 -11.05
CA PHE A 53 -8.82 -5.22 -11.91
C PHE A 53 -8.77 -4.81 -13.39
N THR A 54 -8.22 -3.63 -13.67
CA THR A 54 -8.26 -3.01 -15.00
C THR A 54 -6.85 -2.67 -15.48
N ARG A 55 -6.32 -1.50 -15.12
CA ARG A 55 -5.03 -0.98 -15.57
C ARG A 55 -3.86 -1.94 -15.30
N LEU A 56 -3.84 -2.63 -14.15
CA LEU A 56 -2.74 -3.53 -13.82
C LEU A 56 -2.76 -4.85 -14.62
N VAL A 57 -3.85 -5.15 -15.34
CA VAL A 57 -3.93 -6.30 -16.23
C VAL A 57 -3.08 -6.02 -17.48
N GLY A 58 -1.84 -6.51 -17.44
CA GLY A 58 -0.85 -6.36 -18.50
C GLY A 58 0.49 -5.80 -18.02
N GLY A 59 0.57 -5.20 -16.84
CA GLY A 59 1.85 -4.73 -16.31
C GLY A 59 1.71 -3.74 -15.16
N PRO A 60 2.81 -3.50 -14.43
CA PRO A 60 2.83 -2.61 -13.28
C PRO A 60 2.46 -1.16 -13.64
N MET A 61 2.09 -0.40 -12.62
CA MET A 61 1.86 1.04 -12.75
C MET A 61 2.80 1.79 -11.81
N ASP A 62 3.49 2.78 -12.34
CA ASP A 62 4.11 3.81 -11.51
C ASP A 62 3.03 4.78 -11.03
N TYR A 63 2.30 4.39 -9.97
CA TYR A 63 1.17 5.16 -9.44
C TYR A 63 1.60 6.33 -8.55
N THR A 64 2.87 6.33 -8.13
CA THR A 64 3.47 7.31 -7.19
C THR A 64 2.69 7.51 -5.88
N PRO A 65 2.47 6.44 -5.07
CA PRO A 65 1.77 6.55 -3.79
C PRO A 65 2.61 7.26 -2.71
N GLY A 66 2.04 7.36 -1.51
CA GLY A 66 2.78 7.77 -0.32
C GLY A 66 2.66 9.25 0.05
N ILE A 67 1.60 9.94 -0.35
CA ILE A 67 1.36 11.34 0.07
C ILE A 67 0.83 11.38 1.51
N PHE A 68 1.58 11.97 2.44
CA PHE A 68 1.16 12.13 3.84
C PHE A 68 0.49 13.48 4.08
N GLU A 69 0.93 14.53 3.39
CA GLU A 69 0.24 15.81 3.37
C GLU A 69 -0.75 15.87 2.20
N THR A 70 -1.99 15.46 2.48
CA THR A 70 -3.04 15.34 1.45
C THR A 70 -3.58 16.68 0.96
N HIS A 71 -3.30 17.80 1.65
CA HIS A 71 -3.77 19.12 1.25
C HIS A 71 -2.71 19.84 0.41
N CYS A 72 -2.95 19.96 -0.90
CA CYS A 72 -1.98 20.55 -1.82
C CYS A 72 -1.72 22.04 -1.55
N ASN A 73 -2.63 22.71 -0.82
CA ASN A 73 -2.47 24.11 -0.45
C ASN A 73 -1.27 24.36 0.48
N LYS A 74 -0.79 23.32 1.18
CA LYS A 74 0.44 23.40 2.00
C LYS A 74 1.72 23.39 1.16
N MET A 75 1.65 22.87 -0.06
CA MET A 75 2.74 22.93 -1.04
C MET A 75 2.66 24.21 -1.88
N ASN A 76 1.46 24.59 -2.30
CA ASN A 76 1.19 25.80 -3.06
C ASN A 76 -0.17 26.39 -2.63
N PRO A 77 -0.22 27.57 -1.98
CA PRO A 77 -1.48 28.16 -1.50
C PRO A 77 -2.56 28.40 -2.55
N ALA A 78 -2.20 28.47 -3.85
CA ALA A 78 -3.15 28.60 -4.94
C ALA A 78 -3.81 27.27 -5.35
N ASN A 79 -3.26 26.13 -4.91
CA ASN A 79 -3.77 24.80 -5.21
C ASN A 79 -4.66 24.28 -4.07
N ASN A 80 -5.98 24.35 -4.24
CA ASN A 80 -6.95 23.84 -3.27
C ASN A 80 -7.34 22.36 -3.50
N SER A 81 -6.58 21.62 -4.31
CA SER A 81 -6.78 20.18 -4.45
C SER A 81 -6.48 19.46 -3.15
N GLN A 82 -7.17 18.35 -2.94
CA GLN A 82 -6.96 17.45 -1.82
C GLN A 82 -6.89 16.02 -2.35
N VAL A 83 -5.83 15.31 -1.98
CA VAL A 83 -5.68 13.89 -2.25
C VAL A 83 -6.81 13.15 -1.58
N ARG A 84 -7.58 12.36 -2.34
CA ARG A 84 -8.73 11.64 -1.81
C ARG A 84 -8.32 10.37 -1.09
N SER A 85 -7.57 10.47 0.02
CA SER A 85 -6.98 9.34 0.77
C SER A 85 -6.79 9.62 2.26
N THR A 86 -6.79 8.58 3.09
CA THR A 86 -6.10 8.63 4.41
C THR A 86 -4.62 8.24 4.27
N ILE A 87 -3.80 8.56 5.29
CA ILE A 87 -2.40 8.10 5.39
C ILE A 87 -2.32 6.56 5.37
N ALA A 88 -3.16 5.87 6.15
CA ALA A 88 -3.09 4.41 6.23
C ALA A 88 -3.41 3.73 4.88
N ARG A 89 -4.30 4.33 4.07
CA ARG A 89 -4.51 3.86 2.69
C ARG A 89 -3.27 4.08 1.82
N GLN A 90 -2.58 5.22 1.94
CA GLN A 90 -1.35 5.48 1.18
C GLN A 90 -0.27 4.43 1.47
N LEU A 91 -0.17 3.96 2.72
CA LEU A 91 0.68 2.83 3.08
C LEU A 91 0.22 1.54 2.41
N ALA A 92 -1.09 1.27 2.39
CA ALA A 92 -1.64 0.06 1.78
C ALA A 92 -1.34 -0.07 0.28
N LEU A 93 -1.23 1.07 -0.44
CA LEU A 93 -0.99 1.09 -1.89
C LEU A 93 0.33 0.41 -2.29
N TYR A 94 1.35 0.40 -1.43
CA TYR A 94 2.60 -0.31 -1.71
C TYR A 94 2.41 -1.84 -1.83
N VAL A 95 1.29 -2.37 -1.34
CA VAL A 95 0.92 -3.79 -1.48
C VAL A 95 -0.22 -3.96 -2.49
N THR A 96 -1.24 -3.09 -2.50
CA THR A 96 -2.43 -3.26 -3.35
C THR A 96 -2.21 -2.80 -4.79
N MET A 97 -1.36 -1.80 -5.01
CA MET A 97 -0.92 -1.34 -6.34
C MET A 97 0.44 -1.95 -6.66
N TYR A 98 0.43 -3.15 -7.24
CA TYR A 98 1.67 -3.87 -7.56
C TYR A 98 2.54 -3.10 -8.58
N SER A 99 3.79 -2.90 -8.21
CA SER A 99 4.85 -2.43 -9.09
C SER A 99 6.23 -2.80 -8.52
N PRO A 100 7.20 -3.25 -9.34
CA PRO A 100 8.60 -3.36 -8.95
C PRO A 100 9.28 -1.98 -8.84
N LEU A 101 8.59 -0.92 -9.26
CA LEU A 101 8.99 0.47 -9.14
C LEU A 101 7.97 1.20 -8.25
N GLN A 102 8.38 1.54 -7.02
CA GLN A 102 7.55 2.25 -6.06
C GLN A 102 8.22 3.57 -5.69
N MET A 103 7.49 4.66 -5.83
CA MET A 103 7.90 5.98 -5.36
C MET A 103 7.27 6.26 -3.99
N ALA A 104 8.02 6.96 -3.13
CA ALA A 104 7.48 7.71 -2.01
C ALA A 104 7.35 9.16 -2.46
N ALA A 105 6.13 9.55 -2.86
CA ALA A 105 5.92 10.74 -3.69
C ALA A 105 5.88 12.09 -2.93
N ASP A 106 5.81 12.08 -1.60
CA ASP A 106 5.78 13.31 -0.81
C ASP A 106 7.18 13.90 -0.65
N ILE A 107 7.27 15.15 -0.18
CA ILE A 107 8.54 15.77 0.16
C ILE A 107 9.10 15.19 1.48
N PRO A 108 10.44 15.10 1.64
CA PRO A 108 11.07 14.61 2.85
C PRO A 108 10.53 15.23 4.16
N GLU A 109 10.29 16.55 4.16
CA GLU A 109 9.80 17.29 5.33
C GLU A 109 8.42 16.80 5.79
N ASN A 110 7.58 16.32 4.86
CA ASN A 110 6.29 15.75 5.21
C ASN A 110 6.43 14.34 5.80
N TYR A 111 7.40 13.55 5.34
CA TYR A 111 7.69 12.26 5.97
C TYR A 111 8.26 12.41 7.38
N GLU A 112 9.11 13.40 7.62
CA GLU A 112 9.69 13.68 8.94
C GLU A 112 8.62 13.95 10.02
N ARG A 113 7.46 14.49 9.63
CA ARG A 113 6.31 14.73 10.53
C ARG A 113 5.60 13.45 10.98
N PHE A 114 5.72 12.36 10.22
CA PHE A 114 5.01 11.10 10.44
C PHE A 114 5.96 9.89 10.28
N MET A 115 7.16 9.99 10.87
CA MET A 115 8.21 8.98 10.73
C MET A 115 7.81 7.58 11.23
N ASP A 116 6.87 7.51 12.16
CA ASP A 116 6.31 6.26 12.64
C ASP A 116 5.48 5.55 11.55
N ALA A 117 4.63 6.28 10.81
CA ALA A 117 3.92 5.75 9.64
C ALA A 117 4.88 5.48 8.46
N PHE A 118 5.86 6.36 8.23
CA PHE A 118 6.86 6.20 7.17
C PHE A 118 7.68 4.92 7.30
N GLN A 119 7.79 4.36 8.51
CA GLN A 119 8.46 3.09 8.75
C GLN A 119 7.90 1.94 7.90
N PHE A 120 6.60 1.93 7.58
CA PHE A 120 6.05 0.92 6.66
C PHE A 120 6.63 1.05 5.25
N ILE A 121 6.74 2.27 4.73
CA ILE A 121 7.33 2.55 3.40
C ILE A 121 8.81 2.12 3.36
N LYS A 122 9.53 2.32 4.47
CA LYS A 122 10.93 1.86 4.60
C LYS A 122 11.05 0.33 4.66
N ASP A 123 10.04 -0.34 5.21
CA ASP A 123 10.06 -1.79 5.43
C ASP A 123 9.52 -2.59 4.25
N VAL A 124 8.58 -2.06 3.47
CA VAL A 124 7.85 -2.81 2.43
C VAL A 124 8.76 -3.28 1.31
N ALA A 125 8.59 -4.54 0.90
CA ALA A 125 9.29 -5.08 -0.26
C ALA A 125 8.69 -4.56 -1.58
N ILE A 126 9.45 -4.72 -2.67
CA ILE A 126 9.01 -4.36 -4.03
C ILE A 126 8.83 -5.59 -4.94
N ASP A 127 9.25 -6.77 -4.47
CA ASP A 127 9.22 -8.02 -5.23
C ASP A 127 8.79 -9.19 -4.34
N TRP A 128 8.05 -10.14 -4.91
CA TRP A 128 7.21 -11.06 -4.16
C TRP A 128 7.33 -12.50 -4.67
N ASP A 129 7.46 -13.46 -3.77
CA ASP A 129 7.41 -14.90 -4.11
C ASP A 129 5.98 -15.42 -4.16
N GLU A 130 5.11 -14.92 -3.29
CA GLU A 130 3.72 -15.36 -3.15
C GLU A 130 2.80 -14.14 -3.01
N THR A 131 1.58 -14.24 -3.55
CA THR A 131 0.53 -13.23 -3.43
C THR A 131 -0.81 -13.92 -3.21
N ASN A 132 -1.47 -13.55 -2.12
CA ASN A 132 -2.80 -14.02 -1.76
C ASN A 132 -3.77 -12.84 -1.80
N TYR A 133 -4.75 -12.91 -2.70
CA TYR A 133 -5.88 -11.98 -2.73
C TYR A 133 -6.87 -12.43 -1.66
N LEU A 134 -6.93 -11.68 -0.55
CA LEU A 134 -7.75 -12.04 0.61
C LEU A 134 -9.19 -11.58 0.45
N GLU A 135 -9.38 -10.36 -0.06
CA GLU A 135 -10.68 -9.73 -0.26
C GLU A 135 -10.61 -8.86 -1.53
N ALA A 136 -11.66 -8.86 -2.35
CA ALA A 136 -11.63 -8.20 -3.65
C ALA A 136 -13.06 -7.96 -4.16
N GLU A 137 -13.49 -6.70 -4.21
CA GLU A 137 -14.73 -6.25 -4.85
C GLU A 137 -14.44 -4.95 -5.61
N PRO A 138 -14.47 -4.95 -6.97
CA PRO A 138 -14.12 -3.78 -7.77
C PRO A 138 -14.99 -2.57 -7.43
N GLY A 139 -14.34 -1.44 -7.10
CA GLY A 139 -15.05 -0.22 -6.69
C GLY A 139 -15.29 -0.11 -5.18
N GLU A 140 -15.27 -1.22 -4.43
CA GLU A 140 -15.52 -1.22 -2.98
C GLU A 140 -14.24 -1.42 -2.16
N TYR A 141 -13.53 -2.55 -2.31
CA TYR A 141 -12.33 -2.82 -1.52
C TYR A 141 -11.40 -3.87 -2.17
N ILE A 142 -10.12 -3.79 -1.81
CA ILE A 142 -9.10 -4.79 -2.15
C ILE A 142 -8.19 -4.99 -0.94
N THR A 143 -8.05 -6.24 -0.48
CA THR A 143 -7.10 -6.66 0.54
C THR A 143 -6.18 -7.75 -0.01
N ILE A 144 -4.86 -7.50 0.02
CA ILE A 144 -3.86 -8.42 -0.51
C ILE A 144 -2.80 -8.69 0.56
N ALA A 145 -2.40 -9.95 0.70
CA ALA A 145 -1.20 -10.35 1.43
C ALA A 145 -0.14 -10.82 0.44
N ARG A 146 1.11 -10.39 0.63
CA ARG A 146 2.24 -10.78 -0.22
C ARG A 146 3.43 -11.20 0.61
N LYS A 147 4.13 -12.23 0.17
CA LYS A 147 5.37 -12.70 0.80
C LYS A 147 6.56 -12.11 0.06
N ALA A 148 7.40 -11.38 0.77
CA ALA A 148 8.58 -10.76 0.18
C ALA A 148 9.53 -11.82 -0.39
N LYS A 149 10.08 -11.56 -1.57
CA LYS A 149 10.91 -12.51 -2.31
C LYS A 149 12.13 -12.95 -1.49
N GLY A 150 12.32 -14.26 -1.37
CA GLY A 150 13.44 -14.87 -0.65
C GLY A 150 13.37 -14.77 0.87
N THR A 151 12.23 -14.38 1.45
CA THR A 151 12.07 -14.22 2.91
C THR A 151 10.87 -15.00 3.46
N GLY A 152 10.77 -15.05 4.80
CA GLY A 152 9.57 -15.49 5.50
C GLY A 152 8.60 -14.35 5.81
N ASP A 153 8.90 -13.13 5.38
CA ASP A 153 8.18 -11.91 5.76
C ASP A 153 6.99 -11.67 4.84
N TRP A 154 5.87 -11.27 5.44
CA TRP A 154 4.64 -10.94 4.74
C TRP A 154 4.26 -9.48 4.91
N TYR A 155 3.57 -8.95 3.91
CA TYR A 155 3.02 -7.60 3.91
C TYR A 155 1.57 -7.66 3.48
N VAL A 156 0.71 -6.96 4.20
CA VAL A 156 -0.73 -6.87 3.91
C VAL A 156 -1.07 -5.41 3.64
N GLY A 157 -1.90 -5.17 2.63
CA GLY A 157 -2.51 -3.86 2.39
C GLY A 157 -3.99 -4.02 2.07
N CYS A 158 -4.80 -3.11 2.59
CA CYS A 158 -6.21 -2.94 2.24
C CYS A 158 -6.45 -1.51 1.75
N THR A 159 -7.10 -1.37 0.60
CA THR A 159 -7.63 -0.10 0.09
C THR A 159 -9.14 -0.19 -0.03
N ALA A 160 -9.86 0.85 0.41
CA ALA A 160 -11.32 0.90 0.40
C ALA A 160 -11.86 2.17 -0.27
N GLY A 161 -13.07 2.05 -0.83
CA GLY A 161 -13.81 3.09 -1.53
C GLY A 161 -14.60 4.01 -0.58
N GLU A 162 -15.70 4.56 -1.08
CA GLU A 162 -16.47 5.62 -0.41
C GLU A 162 -17.08 5.19 0.93
N ASN A 163 -17.40 3.90 1.08
CA ASN A 163 -18.09 3.35 2.27
C ASN A 163 -17.13 2.74 3.30
N GLY A 164 -15.82 2.81 3.06
CA GLY A 164 -14.83 2.07 3.84
C GLY A 164 -14.99 0.55 3.72
N HIS A 165 -14.38 -0.20 4.63
CA HIS A 165 -14.48 -1.66 4.66
C HIS A 165 -14.21 -2.22 6.06
N THR A 166 -14.80 -3.37 6.39
CA THR A 166 -14.48 -4.12 7.62
C THR A 166 -14.00 -5.51 7.26
N SER A 167 -12.72 -5.77 7.52
CA SER A 167 -12.08 -7.04 7.24
C SER A 167 -12.06 -7.93 8.48
N LYS A 168 -12.30 -9.23 8.26
CA LYS A 168 -12.11 -10.30 9.26
C LYS A 168 -10.95 -11.17 8.81
N LEU A 169 -9.73 -10.68 9.02
CA LEU A 169 -8.51 -11.33 8.53
C LEU A 169 -8.24 -12.61 9.31
N VAL A 170 -7.97 -13.68 8.56
CA VAL A 170 -7.44 -14.94 9.07
C VAL A 170 -6.03 -15.09 8.51
N PHE A 171 -5.05 -15.33 9.39
CA PHE A 171 -3.64 -15.38 9.02
C PHE A 171 -3.15 -16.80 8.74
N ASP A 172 -4.02 -17.70 8.29
CA ASP A 172 -3.71 -19.12 8.07
C ASP A 172 -2.69 -19.37 6.93
N PHE A 173 -2.48 -18.37 6.07
CA PHE A 173 -1.40 -18.33 5.08
C PHE A 173 0.01 -18.24 5.70
N LEU A 174 0.12 -17.84 6.97
CA LEU A 174 1.41 -17.85 7.67
C LEU A 174 1.85 -19.28 7.98
N THR A 175 3.17 -19.50 8.08
CA THR A 175 3.71 -20.85 8.27
C THR A 175 3.34 -21.41 9.65
N PRO A 176 2.77 -22.64 9.73
CA PRO A 176 2.46 -23.28 11.00
C PRO A 176 3.70 -23.40 11.91
N GLY A 177 3.52 -23.09 13.20
CA GLY A 177 4.59 -23.18 14.20
C GLY A 177 5.57 -22.00 14.22
N LYS A 178 5.49 -21.07 13.26
CA LYS A 178 6.27 -19.83 13.26
C LYS A 178 5.58 -18.71 14.04
N GLN A 179 6.40 -17.81 14.59
CA GLN A 179 5.94 -16.56 15.19
C GLN A 179 6.39 -15.40 14.32
N TYR A 180 5.55 -14.38 14.29
CA TYR A 180 5.79 -13.18 13.50
C TYR A 180 5.60 -11.95 14.37
N ILE A 181 6.47 -10.96 14.19
CA ILE A 181 6.25 -9.62 14.71
C ILE A 181 5.45 -8.87 13.67
N ALA A 182 4.23 -8.52 14.02
CA ALA A 182 3.36 -7.74 13.18
C ALA A 182 3.28 -6.30 13.67
N THR A 183 3.36 -5.35 12.73
CA THR A 183 3.07 -3.93 12.97
C THR A 183 1.91 -3.54 12.08
N VAL A 184 0.78 -3.22 12.70
CA VAL A 184 -0.47 -2.84 12.04
C VAL A 184 -0.57 -1.32 12.02
N TYR A 185 -0.64 -0.75 10.82
CA TYR A 185 -0.86 0.66 10.54
C TYR A 185 -2.28 0.79 10.01
N ALA A 186 -3.19 1.35 10.79
CA ALA A 186 -4.60 1.40 10.43
C ALA A 186 -5.18 2.78 10.68
N ASP A 187 -6.23 3.11 9.94
CA ASP A 187 -7.06 4.28 10.20
C ASP A 187 -7.49 4.37 11.68
N ALA A 188 -7.48 5.58 12.23
CA ALA A 188 -8.11 5.83 13.52
C ALA A 188 -9.64 5.65 13.42
N LYS A 189 -10.32 5.57 14.56
CA LYS A 189 -11.78 5.37 14.58
C LYS A 189 -12.53 6.51 13.88
N ASP A 190 -12.03 7.72 14.01
CA ASP A 190 -12.54 8.97 13.47
C ASP A 190 -11.82 9.43 12.20
N ALA A 191 -11.00 8.57 11.58
CA ALA A 191 -10.38 8.87 10.30
C ALA A 191 -11.41 8.92 9.17
N ASP A 192 -11.16 9.80 8.21
CA ASP A 192 -11.91 9.99 6.98
C ASP A 192 -11.01 10.68 5.96
N TRP A 193 -11.05 10.28 4.68
CA TRP A 193 -10.14 10.85 3.67
C TRP A 193 -10.25 12.37 3.52
N LYS A 194 -11.44 12.94 3.79
CA LYS A 194 -11.74 14.35 3.58
C LYS A 194 -11.54 15.15 4.85
N GLU A 195 -12.20 14.72 5.92
CA GLU A 195 -12.30 15.51 7.16
C GLU A 195 -11.14 15.24 8.13
N ASN A 196 -10.55 14.03 8.11
CA ASN A 196 -9.50 13.65 9.05
C ASN A 196 -8.50 12.62 8.45
N PRO A 197 -7.79 12.97 7.36
CA PRO A 197 -7.00 12.00 6.58
C PRO A 197 -5.72 11.54 7.27
N GLN A 198 -5.21 12.33 8.23
CA GLN A 198 -3.93 12.09 8.88
C GLN A 198 -4.07 11.31 10.20
N ALA A 199 -5.28 10.88 10.58
CA ALA A 199 -5.52 10.14 11.80
C ALA A 199 -5.31 8.63 11.58
N TYR A 200 -4.29 8.08 12.23
CA TYR A 200 -3.96 6.65 12.18
C TYR A 200 -3.56 6.12 13.56
N THR A 201 -3.49 4.81 13.66
CA THR A 201 -2.96 4.08 14.83
C THR A 201 -1.91 3.08 14.38
N ILE A 202 -0.90 2.88 15.23
CA ILE A 202 0.14 1.87 15.02
C ILE A 202 0.12 0.93 16.22
N LYS A 203 -0.04 -0.37 15.95
CA LYS A 203 0.00 -1.42 16.98
C LYS A 203 1.02 -2.47 16.61
N LYS A 204 1.87 -2.84 17.56
CA LYS A 204 2.88 -3.89 17.38
C LYS A 204 2.59 -5.06 18.32
N GLY A 205 2.72 -6.27 17.81
CA GLY A 205 2.40 -7.49 18.55
C GLY A 205 2.80 -8.75 17.80
N ILE A 206 2.41 -9.91 18.33
CA ILE A 206 2.78 -11.21 17.78
C ILE A 206 1.60 -11.81 17.01
N LEU A 207 1.84 -12.24 15.77
CA LEU A 207 0.94 -13.05 14.96
C LEU A 207 1.47 -14.48 14.79
N THR A 208 0.54 -15.40 14.54
CA THR A 208 0.79 -16.78 14.11
C THR A 208 -0.25 -17.16 13.07
N ASN A 209 -0.13 -18.35 12.48
CA ASN A 209 -1.13 -18.86 11.54
C ASN A 209 -2.53 -19.09 12.14
N LYS A 210 -2.68 -18.98 13.46
CA LYS A 210 -3.96 -19.10 14.17
C LYS A 210 -4.60 -17.75 14.51
N SER A 211 -3.87 -16.66 14.28
CA SER A 211 -4.32 -15.32 14.63
C SER A 211 -5.48 -14.88 13.74
N LYS A 212 -6.33 -14.00 14.28
CA LYS A 212 -7.42 -13.35 13.56
C LYS A 212 -7.45 -11.88 13.96
N LEU A 213 -7.67 -10.99 13.01
CA LEU A 213 -7.82 -9.56 13.29
C LEU A 213 -9.07 -9.01 12.61
N ASN A 214 -9.83 -8.22 13.36
CA ASN A 214 -10.89 -7.39 12.81
C ASN A 214 -10.32 -5.98 12.61
N LEU A 215 -10.23 -5.54 11.37
CA LEU A 215 -9.72 -4.20 11.02
C LEU A 215 -10.78 -3.45 10.21
N ARG A 216 -10.83 -2.13 10.41
CA ARG A 216 -11.68 -1.23 9.66
C ARG A 216 -10.81 -0.31 8.82
N ALA A 217 -11.11 -0.21 7.53
CA ALA A 217 -10.71 0.89 6.68
C ALA A 217 -11.79 1.97 6.74
N ALA A 218 -11.40 3.23 6.93
CA ALA A 218 -12.31 4.37 6.86
C ALA A 218 -12.80 4.62 5.43
N ASN A 219 -13.72 5.58 5.26
CA ASN A 219 -14.13 6.05 3.93
C ASN A 219 -12.89 6.61 3.21
N GLY A 220 -12.59 6.09 2.02
CA GLY A 220 -11.35 6.40 1.30
C GLY A 220 -10.09 6.04 2.08
N GLY A 221 -10.22 5.11 3.03
CA GLY A 221 -9.18 4.68 3.94
C GLY A 221 -8.61 3.31 3.61
N GLY A 222 -7.89 2.76 4.56
CA GLY A 222 -7.16 1.52 4.41
C GLY A 222 -6.36 1.14 5.65
N TYR A 223 -5.58 0.08 5.50
CA TYR A 223 -4.60 -0.32 6.50
C TYR A 223 -3.46 -1.10 5.85
N ALA A 224 -2.31 -1.07 6.49
CA ALA A 224 -1.12 -1.79 6.08
C ALA A 224 -0.56 -2.60 7.26
N ILE A 225 0.02 -3.76 6.99
CA ILE A 225 0.61 -4.62 8.02
C ILE A 225 1.95 -5.13 7.52
N SER A 226 3.02 -4.87 8.28
CA SER A 226 4.29 -5.60 8.12
C SER A 226 4.28 -6.80 9.06
N ILE A 227 4.65 -7.99 8.58
CA ILE A 227 4.61 -9.25 9.31
C ILE A 227 5.96 -9.93 9.13
N LYS A 228 6.90 -9.69 10.06
CA LYS A 228 8.27 -10.19 9.95
C LYS A 228 8.46 -11.48 10.74
N GLU A 229 9.04 -12.51 10.13
CA GLU A 229 9.31 -13.77 10.82
C GLU A 229 10.33 -13.54 11.94
N VAL A 230 10.04 -14.06 13.14
CA VAL A 230 10.93 -13.93 14.29
C VAL A 230 12.19 -14.75 14.06
N LYS A 231 13.36 -14.08 14.05
CA LYS A 231 14.67 -14.73 13.89
C LYS A 231 15.34 -14.97 15.24
N ASP A 232 15.16 -14.04 16.19
CA ASP A 232 15.63 -14.16 17.57
C ASP A 232 14.46 -14.01 18.57
N LYS A 233 14.39 -14.92 19.55
CA LYS A 233 13.41 -14.87 20.65
C LYS A 233 13.51 -13.60 21.50
N ALA A 234 14.64 -12.90 21.49
CA ALA A 234 14.78 -11.61 22.15
C ALA A 234 13.87 -10.54 21.54
N GLU A 235 13.57 -10.63 20.23
CA GLU A 235 12.76 -9.63 19.52
C GLU A 235 11.28 -9.61 19.94
N VAL A 236 10.79 -10.74 20.49
CA VAL A 236 9.40 -10.87 20.96
C VAL A 236 9.24 -10.52 22.45
N LYS A 237 10.33 -10.24 23.17
CA LYS A 237 10.28 -9.96 24.61
C LYS A 237 9.46 -8.69 24.88
N GLY A 238 8.38 -8.84 25.65
CA GLY A 238 7.48 -7.73 26.00
C GLY A 238 6.37 -7.46 24.99
N LEU A 239 6.36 -8.12 23.83
CA LEU A 239 5.26 -8.02 22.88
C LEU A 239 4.10 -8.93 23.29
N LYS A 240 2.87 -8.42 23.18
CA LYS A 240 1.65 -9.19 23.40
C LYS A 240 1.20 -9.84 22.08
N LYS A 241 0.46 -10.95 22.17
CA LYS A 241 -0.24 -11.51 21.02
C LYS A 241 -1.38 -10.57 20.60
N PHE A 242 -1.61 -10.50 19.30
CA PHE A 242 -2.83 -9.94 18.75
C PHE A 242 -4.03 -10.87 18.99
#